data_AF-A0A966YDV5-F1
#
_entry.id   AF-A0A966YDV5-F1
#
_cell.length_a   1.000
_cell.length_b   1.000
_cell.length_c   1.000
_cell.angle_alpha   90.00
_cell.angle_beta   90.00
_cell.angle_gamma   90.00
#
_symmetry.space_group_name_H-M   'P 1'
#
loop_
_entity.id
_entity.type
_entity.pdbx_description
1 polymer ?
#
loop_
_entity_poly.entity_id
_entity_poly.type
_entity_poly.pdbx_seq_one_letter_code
_entity_poly.pdbx_strand_id
1 'polypeptide(L)'
;MLNDRIEAAIQRHICSAAVQGPAPIGLHKAIDYSVFPGGARIRPVILTSVAMACGDDQPTMTDAAAAALEFIHCASLVHDDLPCFDNAPTRRGKPTVHRQFSETTAVLAGDSLIVGAFSTLTSQVDIDAHRACNLVAHLANYTGFPNGICA
;
A
#
# COMPACT_ATOMS: atom_id res chain seq x y z
N MET A 1 -12.12 -3.32 16.44
CA MET A 1 -12.20 -1.85 16.26
C MET A 1 -11.82 -1.50 14.83
N LEU A 2 -12.09 -0.29 14.33
CA LEU A 2 -11.81 0.11 12.93
C LEU A 2 -10.35 -0.14 12.52
N ASN A 3 -9.41 0.22 13.40
CA ASN A 3 -7.98 0.01 13.15
C ASN A 3 -7.63 -1.48 12.99
N ASP A 4 -8.25 -2.37 13.77
CA ASP A 4 -7.99 -3.82 13.66
C ASP A 4 -8.45 -4.36 12.31
N ARG A 5 -9.58 -3.86 11.78
CA ARG A 5 -10.07 -4.22 10.44
C ARG A 5 -9.08 -3.78 9.36
N ILE A 6 -8.57 -2.54 9.46
CA ILE A 6 -7.61 -1.98 8.52
C ILE A 6 -6.28 -2.76 8.54
N GLU A 7 -5.73 -3.02 9.73
CA GLU A 7 -4.49 -3.80 9.85
C GLU A 7 -4.68 -5.23 9.34
N ALA A 8 -5.83 -5.86 9.62
CA ALA A 8 -6.15 -7.19 9.08
C ALA A 8 -6.28 -7.19 7.54
N ALA A 9 -6.88 -6.14 6.96
CA ALA A 9 -6.99 -5.99 5.51
C ALA A 9 -5.61 -5.83 4.85
N ILE A 10 -4.77 -4.94 5.40
CA ILE A 10 -3.39 -4.71 4.96
C ILE A 10 -2.58 -6.02 5.02
N GLN A 11 -2.61 -6.71 6.16
CA GLN A 11 -1.88 -7.97 6.36
C GLN A 11 -2.31 -9.04 5.35
N ARG A 12 -3.62 -9.18 5.12
CA ARG A 12 -4.18 -10.17 4.17
C ARG A 12 -3.65 -9.96 2.76
N HIS A 13 -3.63 -8.71 2.29
CA HIS A 13 -3.23 -8.39 0.92
C HIS A 13 -1.71 -8.40 0.69
N ILE A 14 -0.91 -8.07 1.72
CA ILE A 14 0.55 -8.27 1.67
C ILE A 14 0.88 -9.77 1.60
N CYS A 15 0.25 -10.59 2.45
CA CYS A 15 0.50 -12.03 2.46
C CYS A 15 0.11 -12.70 1.14
N SER A 16 -0.97 -12.27 0.48
CA SER A 16 -1.35 -12.82 -0.83
C SER A 16 -0.33 -12.53 -1.93
N ALA A 17 0.37 -11.40 -1.86
CA ALA A 17 1.42 -11.04 -2.82
C ALA A 17 2.72 -11.84 -2.61
N ALA A 18 2.96 -12.34 -1.39
CA ALA A 18 4.18 -13.05 -1.02
C ALA A 18 4.22 -14.54 -1.45
N VAL A 19 3.13 -15.09 -2.02
CA VAL A 19 2.93 -16.55 -2.08
C VAL A 19 3.24 -17.22 -3.44
N GLN A 20 3.66 -16.52 -4.50
CA GLN A 20 3.95 -17.20 -5.77
C GLN A 20 5.29 -16.84 -6.41
N GLY A 21 6.30 -17.70 -6.19
CA GLY A 21 7.55 -17.74 -6.97
C GLY A 21 8.83 -17.38 -6.21
N PRO A 22 10.01 -17.55 -6.85
CA PRO A 22 11.29 -17.14 -6.27
C PRO A 22 11.38 -15.61 -6.25
N ALA A 23 10.94 -14.99 -5.15
CA ALA A 23 11.16 -13.57 -4.92
C ALA A 23 12.64 -13.30 -4.59
N PRO A 24 13.19 -12.13 -4.95
CA PRO A 24 14.52 -11.72 -4.52
C PRO A 24 14.66 -11.83 -3.00
N ILE A 25 15.80 -12.38 -2.55
CA ILE A 25 16.06 -12.62 -1.13
C ILE A 25 15.92 -11.30 -0.36
N GLY A 26 15.04 -11.28 0.63
CA GLY A 26 14.84 -10.13 1.52
C GLY A 26 13.83 -9.08 1.04
N LEU A 27 13.31 -9.15 -0.20
CA LEU A 27 12.32 -8.18 -0.69
C LEU A 27 11.02 -8.22 0.14
N HIS A 28 10.53 -9.41 0.49
CA HIS A 28 9.37 -9.56 1.37
C HIS A 28 9.60 -8.87 2.72
N LYS A 29 10.79 -9.01 3.32
CA LYS A 29 11.13 -8.35 4.58
C LYS A 29 11.14 -6.84 4.45
N ALA A 30 11.59 -6.31 3.31
CA ALA A 30 11.60 -4.87 3.05
C ALA A 30 10.19 -4.32 2.86
N ILE A 31 9.29 -5.06 2.18
CA ILE A 31 7.87 -4.71 2.03
C ILE A 31 7.16 -4.75 3.38
N ASP A 32 7.36 -5.80 4.17
CA ASP A 32 6.79 -5.87 5.53
C ASP A 32 7.30 -4.72 6.39
N TYR A 33 8.60 -4.42 6.31
CA TYR A 33 9.22 -3.35 7.07
C TYR A 33 8.73 -1.95 6.67
N SER A 34 8.38 -1.73 5.39
CA SER A 34 7.87 -0.45 4.91
C SER A 34 6.40 -0.23 5.29
N VAL A 35 5.59 -1.28 5.35
CA VAL A 35 4.17 -1.16 5.68
C VAL A 35 3.89 -1.22 7.18
N PHE A 36 4.65 -1.98 7.96
CA PHE A 36 4.45 -2.15 9.40
C PHE A 36 5.46 -1.43 10.33
N PRO A 37 6.10 -0.30 9.99
CA PRO A 37 6.96 0.40 10.95
C PRO A 37 6.14 1.08 12.07
N GLY A 38 4.80 1.12 11.96
CA GLY A 38 3.85 1.89 12.75
C GLY A 38 3.38 3.12 11.96
N GLY A 39 2.24 3.72 12.32
CA GLY A 39 1.67 4.88 11.62
C GLY A 39 0.24 5.16 12.05
N ALA A 40 -0.26 6.37 11.78
CA ALA A 40 -1.62 6.76 12.18
C ALA A 40 -2.73 6.20 11.27
N ARG A 41 -2.36 5.55 10.14
CA ARG A 41 -3.29 4.95 9.17
C ARG A 41 -4.43 5.89 8.74
N ILE A 42 -4.14 7.19 8.64
CA ILE A 42 -5.16 8.22 8.41
C ILE A 42 -5.94 7.97 7.12
N ARG A 43 -5.24 7.61 6.03
CA ARG A 43 -5.83 7.37 4.71
C ARG A 43 -6.85 6.23 4.70
N PRO A 44 -6.50 4.99 5.12
CA PRO A 44 -7.48 3.91 5.20
C PRO A 44 -8.56 4.16 6.26
N VAL A 45 -8.26 4.86 7.38
CA VAL A 45 -9.27 5.24 8.37
C VAL A 45 -10.34 6.12 7.76
N ILE A 46 -9.97 7.16 7.00
CA ILE A 46 -10.94 8.04 6.32
C ILE A 46 -11.75 7.25 5.30
N LEU A 47 -11.10 6.47 4.44
CA LEU A 47 -11.77 5.69 3.40
C LEU A 47 -12.80 4.73 4.00
N THR A 48 -12.39 3.90 4.95
CA THR A 48 -13.29 2.91 5.57
C THR A 48 -14.39 3.60 6.39
N SER A 49 -14.11 4.72 7.06
CA SER A 49 -15.14 5.47 7.78
C SER A 49 -16.22 6.03 6.86
N VAL A 50 -15.83 6.56 5.68
CA VAL A 50 -16.79 7.05 4.68
C VAL A 50 -17.60 5.90 4.09
N ALA A 51 -16.95 4.77 3.76
CA ALA A 51 -17.67 3.58 3.29
C ALA A 51 -18.71 3.09 4.31
N MET A 52 -18.33 3.01 5.59
CA MET A 52 -19.24 2.65 6.69
C MET A 52 -20.39 3.65 6.87
N ALA A 53 -20.12 4.95 6.77
CA ALA A 53 -21.17 5.98 6.82
C ALA A 53 -22.15 5.87 5.65
N CYS A 54 -21.70 5.35 4.50
CA CYS A 54 -22.51 5.07 3.32
C CYS A 54 -23.11 3.65 3.30
N GLY A 55 -22.98 2.88 4.38
CA GLY A 55 -23.59 1.56 4.56
C GLY A 55 -22.69 0.35 4.27
N ASP A 56 -21.49 0.54 3.71
CA ASP A 56 -20.47 -0.50 3.45
C ASP A 56 -21.06 -1.80 2.87
N ASP A 57 -21.76 -1.67 1.74
CA ASP A 57 -22.49 -2.76 1.07
C ASP A 57 -21.59 -3.89 0.55
N GLN A 58 -20.29 -3.63 0.38
CA GLN A 58 -19.28 -4.62 0.00
C GLN A 58 -18.02 -4.49 0.88
N PRO A 59 -18.01 -5.05 2.10
CA PRO A 59 -16.91 -4.88 3.05
C PRO A 59 -15.53 -5.35 2.55
N THR A 60 -15.48 -6.41 1.74
CA THR A 60 -14.21 -6.92 1.17
C THR A 60 -13.62 -5.97 0.13
N MET A 61 -14.48 -5.30 -0.65
CA MET A 61 -14.07 -4.26 -1.59
C MET A 61 -13.52 -3.03 -0.84
N THR A 62 -14.21 -2.63 0.24
CA THR A 62 -13.74 -1.55 1.13
C THR A 62 -12.38 -1.88 1.75
N ASP A 63 -12.21 -3.11 2.24
CA ASP A 63 -10.94 -3.60 2.79
C ASP A 63 -9.81 -3.53 1.75
N ALA A 64 -10.07 -4.02 0.53
CA ALA A 64 -9.10 -3.99 -0.57
C ALA A 64 -8.74 -2.55 -0.95
N ALA A 65 -9.71 -1.65 -1.02
CA ALA A 65 -9.47 -0.23 -1.32
C ALA A 65 -8.65 0.47 -0.23
N ALA A 66 -8.93 0.19 1.04
CA ALA A 66 -8.16 0.70 2.16
C ALA A 66 -6.70 0.22 2.13
N ALA A 67 -6.48 -1.08 1.88
CA ALA A 67 -5.15 -1.66 1.76
C ALA A 67 -4.38 -1.09 0.57
N ALA A 68 -5.01 -1.00 -0.61
CA ALA A 68 -4.40 -0.46 -1.81
C ALA A 68 -3.96 1.01 -1.63
N LEU A 69 -4.78 1.83 -0.99
CA LEU A 69 -4.44 3.22 -0.69
C LEU A 69 -3.26 3.33 0.28
N GLU A 70 -3.20 2.47 1.30
CA GLU A 70 -2.07 2.44 2.22
C GLU A 70 -0.79 1.92 1.56
N PHE A 71 -0.88 1.00 0.58
CA PHE A 71 0.29 0.54 -0.19
C PHE A 71 0.89 1.65 -1.04
N ILE A 72 0.05 2.43 -1.74
CA ILE A 72 0.54 3.61 -2.47
C ILE A 72 1.23 4.59 -1.51
N HIS A 73 0.62 4.84 -0.35
CA HIS A 73 1.22 5.72 0.66
C HIS A 73 2.57 5.18 1.17
N CYS A 74 2.66 3.89 1.47
CA CYS A 74 3.93 3.31 1.92
C CYS A 74 4.97 3.36 0.80
N ALA A 75 4.58 3.12 -0.45
CA ALA A 75 5.47 3.18 -1.60
C ALA A 75 6.08 4.58 -1.78
N SER A 76 5.26 5.63 -1.71
CA SER A 76 5.77 7.00 -1.84
C SER A 76 6.77 7.33 -0.75
N LEU A 77 6.51 6.96 0.50
CA LEU A 77 7.46 7.19 1.60
C LEU A 77 8.78 6.46 1.40
N VAL A 78 8.75 5.22 0.89
CA VAL A 78 9.97 4.44 0.61
C VAL A 78 10.81 5.10 -0.47
N HIS A 79 10.17 5.60 -1.53
CA HIS A 79 10.86 6.29 -2.62
C HIS A 79 11.35 7.67 -2.18
N ASP A 80 10.54 8.47 -1.50
CA ASP A 80 10.91 9.79 -0.97
C ASP A 80 12.13 9.70 -0.05
N ASP A 81 12.26 8.62 0.73
CA ASP A 81 13.40 8.43 1.62
C ASP A 81 14.74 8.22 0.88
N LEU A 82 14.76 7.89 -0.42
CA LEU A 82 16.00 7.58 -1.15
C LEU A 82 16.94 8.79 -1.27
N PRO A 83 18.26 8.56 -1.46
CA PRO A 83 19.25 9.64 -1.57
C PRO A 83 18.99 10.67 -2.68
N CYS A 84 18.31 10.26 -3.76
CA CYS A 84 17.96 11.14 -4.87
C CYS A 84 16.72 12.02 -4.61
N PHE A 85 15.99 11.77 -3.52
CA PHE A 85 14.85 12.56 -3.06
C PHE A 85 15.21 13.23 -1.73
N ASP A 86 14.67 12.79 -0.58
CA ASP A 86 14.91 13.45 0.72
C ASP A 86 16.20 12.99 1.40
N ASN A 87 16.81 11.89 0.95
CA ASN A 87 17.98 11.26 1.58
C ASN A 87 17.80 11.06 3.10
N ALA A 88 16.59 10.65 3.50
CA ALA A 88 16.22 10.58 4.90
C ALA A 88 16.91 9.38 5.59
N PRO A 89 17.68 9.58 6.67
CA PRO A 89 18.34 8.47 7.37
C PRO A 89 17.37 7.65 8.23
N THR A 90 16.28 8.27 8.69
CA THR A 90 15.30 7.65 9.59
C THR A 90 13.88 8.13 9.29
N ARG A 91 12.90 7.25 9.51
CA ARG A 91 11.47 7.54 9.47
C ARG A 91 10.78 6.96 10.70
N ARG A 92 9.98 7.78 11.39
CA ARG A 92 9.27 7.40 12.63
C ARG A 92 10.19 6.74 13.68
N GLY A 93 11.42 7.26 13.83
CA GLY A 93 12.41 6.77 14.78
C GLY A 93 13.14 5.47 14.39
N LYS A 94 12.89 4.94 13.18
CA LYS A 94 13.55 3.74 12.64
C LYS A 94 14.39 4.08 11.40
N PRO A 95 15.44 3.32 11.06
CA PRO A 95 16.16 3.47 9.80
C PRO A 95 15.20 3.36 8.61
N THR A 96 15.38 4.19 7.58
CA THR A 96 14.60 4.08 6.33
C THR A 96 14.97 2.80 5.57
N VAL A 97 14.14 2.37 4.62
CA VAL A 97 14.33 1.07 3.93
C VAL A 97 15.70 0.99 3.26
N HIS A 98 16.15 2.07 2.60
CA HIS A 98 17.43 2.08 1.91
C HIS A 98 18.63 2.02 2.87
N ARG A 99 18.46 2.52 4.11
CA ARG A 99 19.48 2.44 5.17
C ARG A 99 19.50 1.08 5.86
N GLN A 100 18.34 0.44 5.99
CA GLN A 100 18.21 -0.88 6.64
C GLN A 100 18.62 -2.03 5.72
N PHE A 101 18.34 -1.92 4.42
CA PHE A 101 18.57 -2.99 3.44
C PHE A 101 19.55 -2.56 2.35
N SER A 102 19.07 -1.79 1.36
CA SER A 102 19.88 -1.16 0.31
C SER A 102 18.99 -0.23 -0.52
N GLU A 103 19.59 0.68 -1.29
CA GLU A 103 18.86 1.52 -2.26
C GLU A 103 18.12 0.66 -3.29
N THR A 104 18.76 -0.37 -3.85
CA THR A 104 18.12 -1.28 -4.81
C THR A 104 16.90 -1.99 -4.21
N THR A 105 17.01 -2.46 -2.97
CA THR A 105 15.88 -3.10 -2.28
C THR A 105 14.75 -2.11 -2.00
N ALA A 106 15.07 -0.86 -1.65
CA ALA A 106 14.07 0.18 -1.41
C ALA A 106 13.31 0.54 -2.70
N VAL A 107 14.01 0.71 -3.81
CA VAL A 107 13.37 0.94 -5.13
C VAL A 107 12.39 -0.20 -5.43
N LEU A 108 12.86 -1.46 -5.37
CA LEU A 108 12.02 -2.64 -5.65
C LEU A 108 10.85 -2.78 -4.68
N ALA A 109 11.03 -2.43 -3.40
CA ALA A 109 9.95 -2.49 -2.41
C ALA A 109 8.84 -1.46 -2.72
N GLY A 110 9.21 -0.23 -3.07
CA GLY A 110 8.25 0.79 -3.51
C GLY A 110 7.52 0.36 -4.80
N ASP A 111 8.25 -0.13 -5.80
CA ASP A 111 7.66 -0.62 -7.06
C ASP A 111 6.67 -1.77 -6.81
N SER A 112 7.04 -2.71 -5.95
CA SER A 112 6.19 -3.85 -5.58
C SER A 112 4.92 -3.41 -4.89
N LEU A 113 4.99 -2.40 -4.01
CA LEU A 113 3.82 -1.84 -3.34
C LEU A 113 2.89 -1.10 -4.30
N ILE A 114 3.44 -0.36 -5.26
CA ILE A 114 2.65 0.30 -6.31
C ILE A 114 1.84 -0.73 -7.10
N VAL A 115 2.52 -1.76 -7.63
CA VAL A 115 1.85 -2.82 -8.40
C VAL A 115 0.89 -3.62 -7.50
N GLY A 116 1.28 -3.87 -6.25
CA GLY A 116 0.48 -4.56 -5.25
C GLY A 116 -0.84 -3.85 -4.93
N ALA A 117 -0.88 -2.52 -4.97
CA ALA A 117 -2.11 -1.74 -4.79
C ALA A 117 -3.13 -2.03 -5.89
N PHE A 118 -2.70 -2.02 -7.15
CA PHE A 118 -3.57 -2.36 -8.27
C PHE A 118 -3.99 -3.83 -8.25
N SER A 119 -3.05 -4.74 -7.98
CA SER A 119 -3.34 -6.17 -7.83
C SER A 119 -4.42 -6.41 -6.76
N THR A 120 -4.31 -5.71 -5.62
CA THR A 120 -5.28 -5.76 -4.52
C THR A 120 -6.68 -5.37 -4.98
N LEU A 121 -6.84 -4.27 -5.72
CA LEU A 121 -8.14 -3.87 -6.26
C LEU A 121 -8.67 -4.87 -7.30
N THR A 122 -7.82 -5.34 -8.21
CA THR A 122 -8.22 -6.30 -9.24
C THR A 122 -8.60 -7.67 -8.68
N SER A 123 -8.16 -8.02 -7.48
CA SER A 123 -8.59 -9.25 -6.80
C SER A 123 -10.09 -9.28 -6.47
N GLN A 124 -10.77 -8.14 -6.55
CA GLN A 124 -12.21 -8.01 -6.27
C GLN A 124 -13.10 -8.07 -7.53
N VAL A 125 -12.51 -8.34 -8.70
CA VAL A 125 -13.23 -8.38 -9.99
C VAL A 125 -14.34 -9.43 -10.01
N ASP A 126 -14.13 -10.60 -9.37
CA ASP A 126 -15.14 -11.66 -9.31
C ASP A 126 -16.34 -11.29 -8.41
N ILE A 127 -16.19 -10.30 -7.53
CA ILE A 127 -17.27 -9.79 -6.67
C ILE A 127 -18.08 -8.71 -7.40
N ASP A 128 -17.39 -7.70 -7.93
CA ASP A 128 -18.00 -6.60 -8.69
C ASP A 128 -16.96 -5.98 -9.63
N ALA A 129 -16.88 -6.52 -10.85
CA ALA A 129 -15.92 -6.09 -11.86
C ALA A 129 -16.02 -4.59 -12.19
N HIS A 130 -17.24 -4.05 -12.25
CA HIS A 130 -17.44 -2.64 -12.60
C HIS A 130 -16.92 -1.72 -11.48
N ARG A 131 -17.24 -2.03 -10.23
CA ARG A 131 -16.75 -1.26 -9.07
C ARG A 131 -15.23 -1.40 -8.90
N ALA A 132 -14.67 -2.60 -9.04
CA ALA A 132 -13.24 -2.83 -8.99
C ALA A 132 -12.49 -2.03 -10.06
N CYS A 133 -12.96 -2.06 -11.32
CA CYS A 133 -12.40 -1.27 -12.42
C CYS A 133 -12.48 0.24 -12.15
N ASN A 134 -13.60 0.73 -11.61
CA ASN A 134 -13.73 2.16 -11.27
C ASN A 134 -12.76 2.56 -10.15
N LEU A 135 -12.55 1.71 -9.13
CA LEU A 135 -11.57 1.97 -8.08
C LEU A 135 -10.14 1.97 -8.63
N VAL A 136 -9.80 1.04 -9.52
CA VAL A 136 -8.50 1.02 -10.22
C VAL A 136 -8.29 2.31 -11.02
N ALA A 137 -9.30 2.73 -11.79
CA ALA A 137 -9.26 3.96 -12.57
C ALA A 137 -9.10 5.20 -11.66
N HIS A 138 -9.83 5.26 -10.55
CA HIS A 138 -9.68 6.33 -9.57
C HIS A 138 -8.28 6.36 -8.97
N LEU A 139 -7.75 5.22 -8.52
CA LEU A 139 -6.41 5.17 -7.96
C LEU A 139 -5.40 5.65 -9.01
N ALA A 140 -5.41 5.08 -10.22
CA ALA A 140 -4.49 5.44 -11.30
C ALA A 140 -4.55 6.94 -11.68
N ASN A 141 -5.75 7.53 -11.75
CA ASN A 141 -5.91 8.95 -12.09
C ASN A 141 -5.35 9.89 -11.02
N TYR A 142 -5.35 9.48 -9.75
CA TYR A 142 -4.86 10.29 -8.64
C TYR A 142 -3.46 9.87 -8.15
N THR A 143 -2.91 8.78 -8.68
CA THR A 143 -1.56 8.28 -8.37
C THR A 143 -0.78 8.10 -9.67
N GLY A 144 0.03 9.10 -10.03
CA GLY A 144 0.72 9.16 -11.33
C GLY A 144 0.61 10.53 -11.98
N PHE A 145 1.06 10.68 -13.23
CA PHE A 145 1.00 11.97 -13.92
C PHE A 145 -0.46 12.44 -14.14
N PRO A 146 -0.79 13.73 -13.88
CA PRO A 146 0.08 14.83 -13.45
C PRO A 146 0.20 15.02 -11.93
N ASN A 147 -0.47 14.19 -11.13
CA ASN A 147 -0.62 14.38 -9.68
C ASN A 147 0.58 13.86 -8.84
N GLY A 148 1.44 13.02 -9.43
CA GLY A 148 2.52 12.32 -8.74
C GLY A 148 2.05 11.12 -7.93
N ILE A 149 3.00 10.37 -7.36
CA ILE A 149 2.70 9.32 -6.39
C ILE A 149 2.54 9.98 -5.02
N CYS A 150 1.34 9.92 -4.44
CA CYS A 150 0.97 10.75 -3.29
C CYS A 150 1.89 10.54 -2.06
N ALA A 151 2.50 11.60 -1.55
CA ALA A 151 3.02 11.67 -0.17
C ALA A 151 1.89 11.91 0.85
#